data_AF-A0A929N0L6-F1
#
_entry.id   AF-A0A929N0L6-F1
#
_cell.length_a   1.000
_cell.length_b   1.000
_cell.length_c   1.000
_cell.angle_alpha   90.00
_cell.angle_beta   90.00
_cell.angle_gamma   90.00
#
_symmetry.space_group_name_H-M   'P 1'
#
loop_
_entity.id
_entity.type
_entity.pdbx_description
1 polymer ?
#
loop_
_entity_poly.entity_id
_entity_poly.type
_entity_poly.pdbx_seq_one_letter_code
_entity_poly.pdbx_strand_id
1 'polypeptide(L)'
;DSIIVVMEALEPTAPLTELGGALADTLLDEAWAQLAAAHTRGITHRNLAPNSVVVDTGGRVWLLDWERGEVATTDLNRSIDVAQMLVLQALAAGPERALASGRRCVGDEALAACAPLIQKPVLPTAVNQRLRRSDLLGELRGALVEDSEAEEAGTANIQRFQPRTVFTFAILFVAVFVVLGSLNFSDIVNALTRANPWWILASALLACLIWVGASVPLMALSPERLRFSDTLIAQVAASIITIVAPAGVGPAALNLRYLRKKRVPTAMAVTTVTLMQLSQVLITITLLLLVVVVSGASLSVSIPYGTILAVVGVVVAVVGATLAVPRARAWVWSKVEPTWQQVYPRLLWIVGQPRRLALVVCGNLLMNIGYVGAFWSALTAMGGSLEFSNVALTYLTSNALGSVIPSPGGIGPVETALTAGLQVAGVSVSIGLPTAIIYRLVTFYGRIPFGWVAMKYMERKDLI
;
A
#
# COMPACT_ATOMS: atom_id res chain seq x y z
N ASP A 1 -30.73 16.54 17.34
CA ASP A 1 -30.71 17.99 17.57
C ASP A 1 -30.63 18.72 16.25
N SER A 2 -31.68 19.48 15.92
CA SER A 2 -31.71 20.33 14.74
C SER A 2 -31.89 21.76 15.22
N ILE A 3 -31.03 22.68 14.73
CA ILE A 3 -31.15 24.11 14.97
C ILE A 3 -31.62 24.75 13.66
N ILE A 4 -32.62 25.63 13.75
CA ILE A 4 -33.06 26.48 12.63
C ILE A 4 -32.62 27.90 12.96
N VAL A 5 -31.83 28.49 12.05
CA VAL A 5 -31.42 29.90 12.12
C VAL A 5 -32.14 30.63 11.00
N VAL A 6 -32.85 31.71 11.35
CA VAL A 6 -33.51 32.59 10.38
C VAL A 6 -32.75 33.91 10.39
N MET A 7 -32.30 34.35 9.22
CA MET A 7 -31.56 35.60 9.04
C MET A 7 -32.40 36.56 8.20
N GLU A 8 -32.18 37.86 8.40
CA GLU A 8 -32.78 38.90 7.55
C GLU A 8 -32.23 38.79 6.13
N ALA A 9 -33.12 38.87 5.14
CA ALA A 9 -32.71 38.84 3.74
C ALA A 9 -32.07 40.18 3.37
N LEU A 10 -30.88 40.12 2.77
CA LEU A 10 -30.24 41.29 2.20
C LEU A 10 -30.97 41.75 0.93
N GLU A 11 -30.77 43.02 0.57
CA GLU A 11 -31.08 43.54 -0.77
C GLU A 11 -30.36 42.72 -1.86
N PRO A 12 -30.76 42.82 -3.15
CA PRO A 12 -30.12 42.05 -4.22
C PRO A 12 -28.59 42.22 -4.21
N THR A 13 -27.88 41.11 -4.00
CA THR A 13 -26.42 41.08 -3.95
C THR A 13 -25.82 40.29 -5.12
N ALA A 14 -24.62 40.67 -5.55
CA ALA A 14 -23.82 39.92 -6.52
C ALA A 14 -22.52 39.40 -5.89
N PRO A 15 -22.07 38.17 -6.20
CA PRO A 15 -20.76 37.68 -5.78
C PRO A 15 -19.63 38.61 -6.25
N LEU A 16 -18.64 38.85 -5.39
CA LEU A 16 -17.47 39.70 -5.71
C LEU A 16 -16.78 39.25 -7.01
N THR A 17 -16.71 37.94 -7.23
CA THR A 17 -16.09 37.33 -8.42
C THR A 17 -16.86 37.55 -9.73
N GLU A 18 -18.11 38.03 -9.66
CA GLU A 18 -18.99 38.20 -10.83
C GLU A 18 -19.17 39.66 -11.25
N LEU A 19 -18.59 40.61 -10.50
CA LEU A 19 -18.67 42.04 -10.80
C LEU A 19 -17.85 42.46 -12.03
N GLY A 20 -16.86 41.67 -12.44
CA GLY A 20 -16.04 41.93 -13.62
C GLY A 20 -15.42 43.34 -13.61
N GLY A 21 -15.64 44.11 -14.69
CA GLY A 21 -15.10 45.47 -14.83
C GLY A 21 -15.66 46.50 -13.84
N ALA A 22 -16.75 46.19 -13.12
CA ALA A 22 -17.30 47.05 -12.08
C ALA A 22 -16.62 46.87 -10.71
N LEU A 23 -15.66 45.94 -10.60
CA LEU A 23 -14.96 45.66 -9.36
C LEU A 23 -13.91 46.74 -9.05
N ALA A 24 -14.24 47.66 -8.15
CA ALA A 24 -13.32 48.67 -7.62
C ALA A 24 -12.39 48.12 -6.53
N ASP A 25 -11.18 48.69 -6.40
CA ASP A 25 -10.22 48.30 -5.36
C ASP A 25 -10.75 48.54 -3.94
N THR A 26 -11.63 49.53 -3.76
CA THR A 26 -12.28 49.80 -2.48
C THR A 26 -13.16 48.65 -2.00
N LEU A 27 -13.76 47.88 -2.91
CA LEU A 27 -14.55 46.69 -2.57
C LEU A 27 -13.66 45.54 -2.12
N LEU A 28 -12.45 45.42 -2.68
CA LEU A 28 -11.45 44.45 -2.23
C LEU A 28 -11.00 44.77 -0.79
N ASP A 29 -10.74 46.06 -0.54
CA ASP A 29 -10.32 46.55 0.78
C ASP A 29 -11.44 46.39 1.83
N GLU A 30 -12.70 46.64 1.45
CA GLU A 30 -13.86 46.43 2.34
C GLU A 30 -14.05 44.94 2.68
N ALA A 31 -13.81 44.02 1.75
CA ALA A 31 -13.86 42.58 2.04
C ALA A 31 -12.84 42.17 3.11
N TRP A 32 -11.64 42.77 3.08
CA TRP A 32 -10.64 42.58 4.14
C TRP A 32 -11.09 43.20 5.46
N ALA A 33 -11.70 44.38 5.44
CA ALA A 33 -12.21 45.04 6.64
C ALA A 33 -13.26 44.19 7.35
N GLN A 34 -14.18 43.57 6.60
CA GLN A 34 -15.17 42.64 7.16
C GLN A 34 -14.51 41.40 7.77
N LEU A 35 -13.51 40.82 7.10
CA LEU A 35 -12.79 39.66 7.62
C LEU A 35 -12.00 40.00 8.89
N ALA A 36 -11.32 41.15 8.92
CA ALA A 36 -10.61 41.65 10.08
C ALA A 36 -11.56 41.94 11.26
N ALA A 37 -12.76 42.47 11.00
CA ALA A 37 -13.78 42.70 12.01
C ALA A 37 -14.25 41.39 12.68
N ALA A 38 -14.29 40.28 11.95
CA ALA A 38 -14.55 38.95 12.50
C ALA A 38 -13.35 38.42 13.29
N HIS A 39 -12.15 38.51 12.73
CA HIS A 39 -10.91 37.99 13.34
C HIS A 39 -10.59 38.67 14.68
N THR A 40 -10.79 40.00 14.77
CA THR A 40 -10.61 40.79 15.99
C THR A 40 -11.56 40.37 17.12
N ARG A 41 -12.71 39.77 16.78
CA ARG A 41 -13.68 39.18 17.72
C ARG A 41 -13.44 37.69 17.98
N GLY A 42 -12.34 37.12 17.47
CA GLY A 42 -12.00 35.72 17.63
C GLY A 42 -12.85 34.77 16.78
N ILE A 43 -13.42 35.27 15.69
CA ILE A 43 -14.28 34.51 14.77
C ILE A 43 -13.52 34.29 13.45
N THR A 44 -13.59 33.09 12.89
CA THR A 44 -13.09 32.75 11.54
C THR A 44 -14.21 32.16 10.70
N HIS A 45 -14.15 32.39 9.39
CA HIS A 45 -15.16 31.98 8.42
C HIS A 45 -15.00 30.53 7.96
N ARG A 46 -13.76 30.05 7.81
CA ARG A 46 -13.34 28.67 7.45
C ARG A 46 -13.72 28.19 6.05
N ASN A 47 -14.62 28.90 5.36
CA ASN A 47 -15.12 28.52 4.04
C ASN A 47 -15.48 29.72 3.16
N LEU A 48 -14.52 30.61 2.86
CA LEU A 48 -14.74 31.77 1.98
C LEU A 48 -14.88 31.35 0.51
N ALA A 49 -16.09 30.93 0.13
CA ALA A 49 -16.44 30.57 -1.23
C ALA A 49 -16.86 31.79 -2.05
N PRO A 50 -16.97 31.69 -3.39
CA PRO A 50 -17.41 32.80 -4.24
C PRO A 50 -18.72 33.46 -3.81
N ASN A 51 -19.67 32.66 -3.31
CA ASN A 51 -20.98 33.17 -2.89
C ASN A 51 -20.99 33.71 -1.45
N SER A 52 -19.88 33.53 -0.73
CA SER A 52 -19.75 33.96 0.67
C SER A 52 -19.25 35.41 0.78
N VAL A 53 -18.75 36.00 -0.31
CA VAL A 53 -18.34 37.41 -0.38
C VAL A 53 -19.16 38.10 -1.46
N VAL A 54 -20.16 38.87 -1.04
CA VAL A 54 -21.13 39.49 -1.94
C VAL A 54 -21.16 40.99 -1.77
N VAL A 55 -21.61 41.71 -2.80
CA VAL A 55 -21.75 43.16 -2.81
C VAL A 55 -23.20 43.51 -3.11
N ASP A 56 -23.79 44.38 -2.30
CA ASP A 56 -25.15 44.88 -2.51
C ASP A 56 -25.21 46.02 -3.55
N THR A 57 -26.43 46.45 -3.89
CA THR A 57 -26.68 47.57 -4.81
C THR A 57 -26.14 48.91 -4.32
N GLY A 58 -25.88 49.05 -3.01
CA GLY A 58 -25.28 50.23 -2.40
C GLY A 58 -23.75 50.22 -2.42
N GLY A 59 -23.12 49.17 -2.93
CA GLY A 59 -21.66 49.03 -2.96
C GLY A 59 -21.05 48.61 -1.62
N ARG A 60 -21.83 48.01 -0.71
CA ARG A 60 -21.31 47.45 0.55
C ARG A 60 -21.05 45.97 0.42
N VAL A 61 -19.93 45.52 1.00
CA VAL A 61 -19.52 44.11 1.00
C VAL A 61 -20.08 43.39 2.22
N TRP A 62 -20.58 42.18 2.01
CA TRP A 62 -21.11 41.30 3.04
C TRP A 62 -20.41 39.94 3.00
N LEU A 63 -20.07 39.43 4.19
CA LEU A 63 -19.62 38.05 4.38
C LEU A 63 -20.79 37.18 4.84
N LEU A 64 -21.17 36.21 4.02
CA LEU A 64 -22.28 35.29 4.22
C LEU A 64 -21.78 33.84 4.40
N ASP A 65 -22.67 32.92 4.76
CA ASP A 65 -22.37 31.48 4.95
C ASP A 65 -21.49 31.14 6.17
N TRP A 66 -21.75 31.79 7.30
CA TRP A 66 -21.09 31.54 8.59
C TRP A 66 -21.36 30.16 9.22
N GLU A 67 -22.06 29.26 8.53
CA GLU A 67 -22.42 27.91 9.02
C GLU A 67 -21.19 27.07 9.43
N ARG A 68 -20.05 27.31 8.78
CA ARG A 68 -18.77 26.63 9.07
C ARG A 68 -17.83 27.47 9.93
N GLY A 69 -18.30 28.65 10.34
CA GLY A 69 -17.52 29.57 11.15
C GLY A 69 -17.17 28.98 12.50
N GLU A 70 -16.05 29.43 13.06
CA GLU A 70 -15.53 28.97 14.33
C GLU A 70 -15.29 30.19 15.25
N VAL A 71 -15.74 30.07 16.50
CA VAL A 71 -15.54 31.07 17.57
C VAL A 71 -14.43 30.59 18.50
N ALA A 72 -13.66 31.51 19.08
CA ALA A 72 -12.43 31.22 19.84
C ALA A 72 -11.37 30.53 18.97
N THR A 73 -11.17 31.10 17.80
CA THR A 73 -10.32 30.55 16.74
C THR A 73 -8.81 30.60 17.03
N THR A 74 -8.05 29.80 16.30
CA THR A 74 -6.57 29.75 16.35
C THR A 74 -5.96 30.67 15.30
N ASP A 75 -4.69 31.05 15.48
CA ASP A 75 -3.97 31.86 14.49
C ASP A 75 -3.84 31.14 13.14
N LEU A 76 -3.70 29.80 13.15
CA LEU A 76 -3.71 29.00 11.92
C LEU A 76 -5.02 29.14 11.14
N ASN A 77 -6.18 29.13 11.81
CA ASN A 77 -7.47 29.31 11.17
C ASN A 77 -7.63 30.72 10.57
N ARG A 78 -7.10 31.76 11.25
CA ARG A 78 -7.07 33.13 10.72
C ARG A 78 -6.20 33.19 9.46
N SER A 79 -5.02 32.59 9.48
CA SER A 79 -4.14 32.51 8.31
C SER A 79 -4.77 31.72 7.15
N ILE A 80 -5.58 30.69 7.44
CA ILE A 80 -6.37 29.97 6.44
C ILE A 80 -7.40 30.90 5.78
N ASP A 81 -8.16 31.66 6.56
CA ASP A 81 -9.14 32.61 6.02
C ASP A 81 -8.46 33.69 5.16
N VAL A 82 -7.32 34.22 5.62
CA VAL A 82 -6.52 35.18 4.84
C VAL A 82 -6.10 34.58 3.50
N ALA A 83 -5.59 33.35 3.50
CA ALA A 83 -5.24 32.65 2.27
C ALA A 83 -6.46 32.43 1.35
N GLN A 84 -7.63 32.07 1.90
CA GLN A 84 -8.85 31.88 1.13
C GLN A 84 -9.35 33.21 0.52
N MET A 85 -9.36 34.30 1.29
CA MET A 85 -9.76 35.63 0.82
C MET A 85 -8.83 36.13 -0.29
N LEU A 86 -7.52 36.01 -0.09
CA LEU A 86 -6.52 36.43 -1.09
C LEU A 86 -6.72 35.69 -2.42
N VAL A 87 -6.90 34.37 -2.38
CA VAL A 87 -7.15 33.56 -3.59
C VAL A 87 -8.49 33.93 -4.22
N LEU A 88 -9.52 34.24 -3.42
CA LEU A 88 -10.82 34.65 -3.93
C LEU A 88 -10.76 35.99 -4.65
N GLN A 89 -10.07 36.98 -4.08
CA GLN A 89 -9.85 38.28 -4.71
C GLN A 89 -8.98 38.16 -5.96
N ALA A 90 -7.96 37.29 -5.95
CA ALA A 90 -7.12 37.05 -7.11
C ALA A 90 -7.90 36.43 -8.28
N LEU A 91 -8.89 35.57 -7.99
CA LEU A 91 -9.83 35.08 -9.00
C LEU A 91 -10.77 36.17 -9.54
N ALA A 92 -11.07 37.20 -8.74
CA ALA A 92 -12.00 38.27 -9.11
C ALA A 92 -11.31 39.42 -9.88
N ALA A 93 -10.14 39.86 -9.40
CA ALA A 93 -9.45 41.08 -9.86
C ALA A 93 -8.06 40.82 -10.47
N GLY A 94 -7.56 39.58 -10.42
CA GLY A 94 -6.19 39.24 -10.77
C GLY A 94 -5.22 39.31 -9.58
N PRO A 95 -4.06 38.64 -9.68
CA PRO A 95 -3.11 38.49 -8.56
C PRO A 95 -2.51 39.81 -8.09
N GLU A 96 -2.14 40.72 -9.00
CA GLU A 96 -1.53 42.00 -8.64
C GLU A 96 -2.43 42.88 -7.77
N ARG A 97 -3.70 43.05 -8.19
CA ARG A 97 -4.68 43.86 -7.47
C ARG A 97 -5.05 43.24 -6.12
N ALA A 98 -5.19 41.91 -6.07
CA ALA A 98 -5.48 41.19 -4.84
C ALA A 98 -4.32 41.30 -3.82
N LEU A 99 -3.07 41.17 -4.27
CA LEU A 99 -1.89 41.35 -3.42
C LEU A 99 -1.78 42.79 -2.93
N ALA A 100 -1.99 43.78 -3.80
CA ALA A 100 -1.95 45.20 -3.40
C ALA A 100 -3.02 45.51 -2.33
N SER A 101 -4.24 44.99 -2.48
CA SER A 101 -5.30 45.12 -1.47
C SER A 101 -4.95 44.42 -0.16
N GLY A 102 -4.46 43.17 -0.24
CA GLY A 102 -4.01 42.44 0.94
C GLY A 102 -2.91 43.17 1.71
N ARG A 103 -1.90 43.71 1.02
CA ARG A 103 -0.79 44.45 1.64
C ARG A 103 -1.30 45.71 2.36
N ARG A 104 -2.26 46.43 1.79
CA ARG A 104 -2.88 47.60 2.44
C ARG A 104 -3.68 47.23 3.70
N CYS A 105 -4.39 46.10 3.68
CA CYS A 105 -5.39 45.80 4.71
C CYS A 105 -4.90 44.90 5.85
N VAL A 106 -4.11 43.87 5.53
CA VAL A 106 -3.62 42.89 6.52
C VAL A 106 -2.10 42.96 6.74
N GLY A 107 -1.37 43.66 5.86
CA GLY A 107 0.07 43.85 5.97
C GLY A 107 0.90 42.66 5.46
N ASP A 108 2.20 42.91 5.20
CA ASP A 108 3.10 41.92 4.61
C ASP A 108 3.34 40.71 5.54
N GLU A 109 3.38 40.91 6.86
CA GLU A 109 3.61 39.83 7.84
C GLU A 109 2.49 38.77 7.80
N ALA A 110 1.23 39.21 7.77
CA ALA A 110 0.08 38.30 7.69
C ALA A 110 0.02 37.56 6.36
N LEU A 111 0.40 38.22 5.26
CA LEU A 111 0.47 37.61 3.95
C LEU A 111 1.60 36.58 3.85
N ALA A 112 2.79 36.88 4.40
CA ALA A 112 3.90 35.94 4.47
C ALA A 112 3.52 34.71 5.30
N ALA A 113 2.86 34.89 6.45
CA ALA A 113 2.39 33.79 7.29
C ALA A 113 1.36 32.88 6.59
N CYS A 114 0.57 33.41 5.65
CA CYS A 114 -0.41 32.63 4.92
C CYS A 114 0.15 31.95 3.66
N ALA A 115 1.32 32.34 3.16
CA ALA A 115 1.91 31.81 1.91
C ALA A 115 2.03 30.26 1.88
N PRO A 116 2.45 29.57 2.96
CA PRO A 116 2.49 28.10 2.99
C PRO A 116 1.10 27.42 2.94
N LEU A 117 0.04 28.19 3.20
CA LEU A 117 -1.36 27.74 3.25
C LEU A 117 -2.09 27.94 1.91
N ILE A 118 -1.50 28.66 0.95
CA ILE A 118 -2.06 28.84 -0.40
C ILE A 118 -1.92 27.54 -1.18
N GLN A 119 -2.79 26.57 -0.90
CA GLN A 119 -2.79 25.23 -1.49
C GLN A 119 -4.20 24.67 -1.62
N LYS A 120 -4.44 23.83 -2.63
CA LYS A 120 -5.76 23.25 -2.94
C LYS A 120 -6.50 22.64 -1.73
N PRO A 121 -5.85 21.90 -0.80
CA PRO A 121 -6.54 21.31 0.35
C PRO A 121 -7.18 22.32 1.33
N VAL A 122 -6.66 23.56 1.36
CA VAL A 122 -7.12 24.64 2.25
C VAL A 122 -8.32 25.38 1.66
N LEU A 123 -8.45 25.39 0.33
CA LEU A 123 -9.45 26.18 -0.39
C LEU A 123 -10.82 25.50 -0.42
N PRO A 124 -11.92 26.28 -0.43
CA PRO A 124 -13.27 25.76 -0.65
C PRO A 124 -13.40 25.02 -1.99
N THR A 125 -14.28 24.03 -2.04
CA THR A 125 -14.46 23.19 -3.24
C THR A 125 -14.85 24.01 -4.47
N ALA A 126 -15.67 25.04 -4.32
CA ALA A 126 -16.06 25.94 -5.41
C ALA A 126 -14.88 26.72 -5.98
N VAL A 127 -13.96 27.20 -5.12
CA VAL A 127 -12.72 27.88 -5.52
C VAL A 127 -11.79 26.92 -6.27
N ASN A 128 -11.61 25.70 -5.74
CA ASN A 128 -10.79 24.66 -6.36
C ASN A 128 -11.27 24.26 -7.77
N GLN A 129 -12.59 24.27 -8.02
CA GLN A 129 -13.14 23.97 -9.34
C GLN A 129 -12.76 25.05 -10.38
N ARG A 130 -12.75 26.32 -9.97
CA ARG A 130 -12.32 27.45 -10.82
C ARG A 130 -10.81 27.46 -11.08
N LEU A 131 -10.01 26.88 -10.17
CA LEU A 131 -8.54 26.80 -10.27
C LEU A 131 -8.00 25.56 -11.02
N ARG A 132 -8.84 24.72 -11.63
CA ARG A 132 -8.42 23.42 -12.20
C ARG A 132 -7.32 23.50 -13.26
N ARG A 133 -7.16 24.63 -13.96
CA ARG A 133 -6.19 24.83 -15.05
C ARG A 133 -5.40 26.14 -14.94
N SER A 134 -5.28 26.68 -13.72
CA SER A 134 -4.60 27.95 -13.48
C SER A 134 -3.41 27.75 -12.54
N ASP A 135 -2.31 28.43 -12.86
CA ASP A 135 -1.10 28.48 -12.04
C ASP A 135 -1.13 29.59 -10.97
N LEU A 136 -2.30 30.22 -10.76
CA LEU A 136 -2.52 31.34 -9.83
C LEU A 136 -2.02 31.05 -8.41
N LEU A 137 -2.15 29.81 -7.92
CA LEU A 137 -1.64 29.46 -6.58
C LEU A 137 -0.12 29.48 -6.50
N GLY A 138 0.57 29.16 -7.60
CA GLY A 138 2.02 29.28 -7.72
C GLY A 138 2.43 30.73 -7.81
N GLU A 139 1.76 31.52 -8.66
CA GLU A 139 2.00 32.96 -8.84
C GLU A 139 1.86 33.74 -7.52
N LEU A 140 0.74 33.56 -6.81
CA LEU A 140 0.52 34.23 -5.51
C LEU A 140 1.54 33.81 -4.47
N ARG A 141 1.98 32.54 -4.46
CA ARG A 141 3.00 32.09 -3.51
C ARG A 141 4.36 32.69 -3.85
N GLY A 142 4.74 32.71 -5.13
CA GLY A 142 5.99 33.33 -5.57
C GLY A 142 6.07 34.80 -5.17
N ALA A 143 5.02 35.57 -5.48
CA ALA A 143 4.95 37.00 -5.19
C ALA A 143 4.92 37.36 -3.68
N LEU A 144 4.63 36.39 -2.81
CA LEU A 144 4.68 36.56 -1.35
C LEU A 144 6.01 36.12 -0.72
N VAL A 145 6.85 35.39 -1.46
CA VAL A 145 8.10 34.80 -0.96
C VAL A 145 9.33 35.54 -1.50
N GLU A 146 9.20 36.36 -2.55
CA GLU A 146 10.31 37.11 -3.18
C GLU A 146 11.13 38.03 -2.23
N ASP A 147 10.61 38.39 -1.04
CA ASP A 147 11.28 39.26 -0.06
C ASP A 147 11.71 38.57 1.26
N SER A 148 11.51 37.25 1.41
CA SER A 148 11.89 36.52 2.63
C SER A 148 12.79 35.33 2.30
N GLU A 149 13.82 35.10 3.12
CA GLU A 149 14.73 33.93 3.12
C GLU A 149 14.01 32.58 3.40
N ALA A 150 12.81 32.38 2.85
CA ALA A 150 11.92 31.25 3.09
C ALA A 150 11.74 30.36 1.84
N GLU A 151 12.72 30.35 0.93
CA GLU A 151 12.77 29.43 -0.21
C GLU A 151 12.88 27.94 0.21
N GLU A 152 13.15 27.65 1.49
CA GLU A 152 13.24 26.28 2.04
C GLU A 152 12.03 25.80 2.86
N ALA A 153 11.00 26.64 3.08
CA ALA A 153 9.83 26.24 3.85
C ALA A 153 8.80 25.50 2.97
N GLY A 154 8.95 24.18 2.86
CA GLY A 154 7.99 23.31 2.17
C GLY A 154 6.53 23.53 2.60
N THR A 155 5.58 23.21 1.72
CA THR A 155 4.14 23.41 1.94
C THR A 155 3.69 22.81 3.28
N ALA A 156 2.92 23.56 4.07
CA ALA A 156 2.37 23.08 5.33
C ALA A 156 1.55 21.81 5.08
N ASN A 157 1.80 20.75 5.84
CA ASN A 157 1.20 19.43 5.62
C ASN A 157 -0.27 19.39 6.10
N ILE A 158 -1.15 20.13 5.41
CA ILE A 158 -2.59 20.19 5.70
C ILE A 158 -3.28 19.12 4.84
N GLN A 159 -3.34 17.90 5.39
CA GLN A 159 -4.09 16.80 4.82
C GLN A 159 -5.43 16.69 5.55
N ARG A 160 -6.52 17.10 4.88
CA ARG A 160 -7.86 17.17 5.48
C ARG A 160 -8.43 15.79 5.86
N PHE A 161 -7.96 14.73 5.21
CA PHE A 161 -8.03 13.32 5.64
C PHE A 161 -6.96 12.55 4.86
N GLN A 162 -6.12 11.76 5.52
CA GLN A 162 -5.17 10.88 4.82
C GLN A 162 -5.94 9.74 4.13
N PRO A 163 -5.98 9.66 2.78
CA PRO A 163 -6.60 8.54 2.08
C PRO A 163 -5.97 7.20 2.50
N ARG A 164 -4.71 7.28 2.96
CA ARG A 164 -3.94 6.18 3.52
C ARG A 164 -4.60 5.54 4.74
N THR A 165 -5.29 6.30 5.59
CA THR A 165 -5.98 5.77 6.78
C THR A 165 -7.24 5.02 6.39
N VAL A 166 -8.06 5.59 5.50
CA VAL A 166 -9.28 4.93 4.97
C VAL A 166 -8.92 3.66 4.21
N PHE A 167 -7.87 3.70 3.38
CA PHE A 167 -7.37 2.54 2.66
C PHE A 167 -6.85 1.45 3.61
N THR A 168 -6.16 1.83 4.69
CA THR A 168 -5.67 0.88 5.71
C THR A 168 -6.83 0.21 6.44
N PHE A 169 -7.87 0.96 6.84
CA PHE A 169 -9.07 0.38 7.46
C PHE A 169 -9.89 -0.48 6.48
N ALA A 170 -10.00 -0.08 5.21
CA ALA A 170 -10.66 -0.88 4.17
C ALA A 170 -9.91 -2.20 3.91
N ILE A 171 -8.57 -2.14 3.79
CA ILE A 171 -7.71 -3.32 3.70
C ILE A 171 -7.88 -4.22 4.91
N LEU A 172 -7.89 -3.65 6.12
CA LEU A 172 -8.09 -4.41 7.36
C LEU A 172 -9.47 -5.06 7.39
N PHE A 173 -10.52 -4.34 6.98
CA PHE A 173 -11.87 -4.88 6.90
C PHE A 173 -11.97 -6.02 5.89
N VAL A 174 -11.41 -5.85 4.68
CA VAL A 174 -11.36 -6.91 3.67
C VAL A 174 -10.54 -8.11 4.16
N ALA A 175 -9.40 -7.88 4.83
CA ALA A 175 -8.60 -8.93 5.44
C ALA A 175 -9.41 -9.74 6.46
N VAL A 176 -10.07 -9.03 7.39
CA VAL A 176 -10.90 -9.63 8.43
C VAL A 176 -12.09 -10.37 7.81
N PHE A 177 -12.78 -9.79 6.83
CA PHE A 177 -13.92 -10.40 6.15
C PHE A 177 -13.52 -11.67 5.38
N VAL A 178 -12.42 -11.65 4.62
CA VAL A 178 -11.91 -12.82 3.90
C VAL A 178 -11.47 -13.91 4.86
N VAL A 179 -10.79 -13.56 5.96
CA VAL A 179 -10.39 -14.52 7.00
C VAL A 179 -11.63 -15.11 7.68
N LEU A 180 -12.58 -14.31 8.16
CA LEU A 180 -13.79 -14.86 8.81
C LEU A 180 -14.65 -15.68 7.84
N GLY A 181 -14.75 -15.27 6.58
CA GLY A 181 -15.53 -15.98 5.57
C GLY A 181 -14.90 -17.28 5.07
N SER A 182 -13.60 -17.48 5.31
CA SER A 182 -12.88 -18.70 4.89
C SER A 182 -12.60 -19.70 6.02
N LEU A 183 -12.74 -19.28 7.28
CA LEU A 183 -12.50 -20.12 8.45
C LEU A 183 -13.79 -20.82 8.89
N ASN A 184 -13.94 -22.11 8.62
CA ASN A 184 -14.87 -22.97 9.36
C ASN A 184 -14.32 -23.18 10.77
N PHE A 185 -14.68 -22.29 11.70
CA PHE A 185 -14.21 -22.33 13.09
C PHE A 185 -14.48 -23.69 13.77
N SER A 186 -15.56 -24.37 13.41
CA SER A 186 -15.85 -25.73 13.86
C SER A 186 -14.75 -26.73 13.47
N ASP A 187 -14.28 -26.68 12.22
CA ASP A 187 -13.28 -27.60 11.69
C ASP A 187 -11.91 -27.34 12.33
N ILE A 188 -11.59 -26.08 12.59
CA ILE A 188 -10.37 -25.67 13.29
C ILE A 188 -10.37 -26.20 14.72
N VAL A 189 -11.44 -25.94 15.48
CA VAL A 189 -11.55 -26.40 16.88
C VAL A 189 -11.51 -27.92 16.95
N ASN A 190 -12.22 -28.61 16.05
CA ASN A 190 -12.19 -30.07 15.96
C ASN A 190 -10.79 -30.62 15.60
N ALA A 191 -10.06 -29.94 14.71
CA ALA A 191 -8.69 -30.32 14.37
C ALA A 191 -7.75 -30.12 15.57
N LEU A 192 -7.82 -28.97 16.26
CA LEU A 192 -6.98 -28.68 17.43
C LEU A 192 -7.24 -29.62 18.61
N THR A 193 -8.49 -30.00 18.85
CA THR A 193 -8.86 -30.89 19.96
C THR A 193 -8.44 -32.34 19.74
N ARG A 194 -8.38 -32.79 18.47
CA ARG A 194 -7.96 -34.15 18.11
C ARG A 194 -6.45 -34.27 17.91
N ALA A 195 -5.78 -33.18 17.55
CA ALA A 195 -4.38 -33.20 17.21
C ALA A 195 -3.46 -33.29 18.44
N ASN A 196 -2.33 -33.96 18.28
CA ASN A 196 -1.30 -34.00 19.31
C ASN A 196 -0.61 -32.63 19.45
N PRO A 197 -0.67 -31.98 20.64
CA PRO A 197 -0.18 -30.61 20.82
C PRO A 197 1.33 -30.48 20.63
N TRP A 198 2.12 -31.53 20.90
CA TRP A 198 3.57 -31.49 20.72
C TRP A 198 3.97 -31.39 19.25
N TRP A 199 3.22 -32.05 18.38
CA TRP A 199 3.45 -31.99 16.94
C TRP A 199 2.95 -30.67 16.32
N ILE A 200 1.90 -30.07 16.89
CA ILE A 200 1.50 -28.69 16.54
C ILE A 200 2.63 -27.71 16.91
N LEU A 201 3.22 -27.86 18.11
CA LEU A 201 4.35 -27.05 18.54
C LEU A 201 5.57 -27.25 17.64
N ALA A 202 5.89 -28.50 17.28
CA ALA A 202 6.95 -28.80 16.31
C ALA A 202 6.67 -28.12 14.96
N SER A 203 5.43 -28.14 14.48
CA SER A 203 5.02 -27.43 13.27
C SER A 203 5.19 -25.92 13.41
N ALA A 204 4.88 -25.34 14.56
CA ALA A 204 5.08 -23.91 14.82
C ALA A 204 6.55 -23.51 14.78
N LEU A 205 7.42 -24.31 15.41
CA LEU A 205 8.87 -24.08 15.43
C LEU A 205 9.47 -24.21 14.02
N LEU A 206 9.04 -25.21 13.24
CA LEU A 206 9.46 -25.37 11.85
C LEU A 206 8.94 -24.22 10.97
N ALA A 207 7.75 -23.68 11.25
CA ALA A 207 7.23 -22.51 10.56
C ALA A 207 8.09 -21.24 10.82
N CYS A 208 8.75 -21.12 11.97
CA CYS A 208 9.68 -20.01 12.23
C CYS A 208 10.91 -20.03 11.30
N LEU A 209 11.37 -21.22 10.88
CA LEU A 209 12.47 -21.36 9.92
C LEU A 209 12.14 -20.71 8.57
N ILE A 210 10.86 -20.57 8.22
CA ILE A 210 10.42 -19.91 6.99
C ILE A 210 10.83 -18.44 7.01
N TRP A 211 10.68 -17.72 8.13
CA TRP A 211 11.11 -16.32 8.23
C TRP A 211 12.63 -16.19 8.15
N VAL A 212 13.35 -17.09 8.82
CA VAL A 212 14.82 -17.14 8.80
C VAL A 212 15.30 -17.40 7.38
N GLY A 213 14.77 -18.43 6.71
CA GLY A 213 15.12 -18.78 5.33
C GLY A 213 14.76 -17.68 4.33
N ALA A 214 13.68 -16.91 4.55
CA ALA A 214 13.32 -15.78 3.70
C ALA A 214 14.25 -14.57 3.87
N SER A 215 14.82 -14.40 5.07
CA SER A 215 15.71 -13.26 5.35
C SER A 215 17.08 -13.38 4.66
N VAL A 216 17.60 -14.61 4.51
CA VAL A 216 18.95 -14.86 3.98
C VAL A 216 19.09 -14.48 2.48
N PRO A 217 18.19 -14.89 1.57
CA PRO A 217 18.25 -14.50 0.15
C PRO A 217 18.13 -12.98 -0.03
N LEU A 218 17.26 -12.33 0.75
CA LEU A 218 17.13 -10.87 0.70
C LEU A 218 18.44 -10.17 1.09
N MET A 219 19.11 -10.65 2.14
CA MET A 219 20.42 -10.13 2.56
C MET A 219 21.52 -10.41 1.53
N ALA A 220 21.56 -11.61 0.96
CA ALA A 220 22.59 -12.01 0.01
C ALA A 220 22.48 -11.24 -1.33
N LEU A 221 21.26 -10.97 -1.78
CA LEU A 221 20.96 -10.27 -3.03
C LEU A 221 20.93 -8.74 -2.88
N SER A 222 20.86 -8.22 -1.65
CA SER A 222 20.95 -6.79 -1.37
C SER A 222 22.36 -6.25 -1.69
N PRO A 223 22.47 -5.05 -2.27
CA PRO A 223 23.78 -4.43 -2.50
C PRO A 223 24.35 -3.87 -1.19
N GLU A 224 23.48 -3.40 -0.30
CA GLU A 224 23.82 -2.88 1.02
C GLU A 224 23.85 -3.98 2.09
N ARG A 225 24.73 -3.81 3.09
CA ARG A 225 24.83 -4.73 4.24
C ARG A 225 23.63 -4.53 5.16
N LEU A 226 22.66 -5.43 5.05
CA LEU A 226 21.49 -5.44 5.92
C LEU A 226 21.80 -6.15 7.25
N ARG A 227 21.24 -5.66 8.35
CA ARG A 227 21.30 -6.36 9.64
C ARG A 227 20.32 -7.53 9.61
N PHE A 228 20.75 -8.70 10.09
CA PHE A 228 19.90 -9.89 10.11
C PHE A 228 18.61 -9.68 10.92
N SER A 229 18.70 -9.04 12.09
CA SER A 229 17.55 -8.72 12.94
C SER A 229 16.50 -7.87 12.21
N ASP A 230 16.92 -6.80 11.55
CA ASP A 230 16.02 -5.87 10.86
C ASP A 230 15.34 -6.58 9.68
N THR A 231 16.10 -7.44 8.98
CA THR A 231 15.62 -8.18 7.81
C THR A 231 14.67 -9.31 8.20
N LEU A 232 14.95 -9.99 9.33
CA LEU A 232 14.05 -10.98 9.89
C LEU A 232 12.72 -10.34 10.29
N ILE A 233 12.76 -9.19 10.97
CA ILE A 233 11.55 -8.43 11.34
C ILE A 233 10.80 -7.98 10.09
N ALA A 234 11.49 -7.58 9.01
CA ALA A 234 10.86 -7.32 7.71
C ALA A 234 10.13 -8.55 7.14
N GLN A 235 10.71 -9.75 7.24
CA GLN A 235 10.03 -10.98 6.79
C GLN A 235 8.84 -11.36 7.66
N VAL A 236 8.92 -11.12 8.97
CA VAL A 236 7.78 -11.30 9.88
C VAL A 236 6.68 -10.31 9.51
N ALA A 237 6.99 -9.02 9.36
CA ALA A 237 6.05 -7.98 8.96
C ALA A 237 5.43 -8.24 7.58
N ALA A 238 6.17 -8.83 6.63
CA ALA A 238 5.64 -9.19 5.32
C ALA A 238 4.46 -10.17 5.38
N SER A 239 4.35 -10.94 6.46
CA SER A 239 3.31 -11.96 6.64
C SER A 239 1.90 -11.37 6.82
N ILE A 240 1.75 -10.11 7.25
CA ILE A 240 0.41 -9.49 7.33
C ILE A 240 -0.10 -9.03 5.95
N ILE A 241 0.82 -8.67 5.06
CA ILE A 241 0.47 -8.15 3.73
C ILE A 241 -0.06 -9.29 2.84
N THR A 242 0.38 -10.53 3.07
CA THR A 242 -0.08 -11.69 2.32
C THR A 242 -1.57 -11.97 2.50
N ILE A 243 -2.25 -11.40 3.51
CA ILE A 243 -3.71 -11.58 3.66
C ILE A 243 -4.47 -10.86 2.55
N VAL A 244 -3.97 -9.70 2.12
CA VAL A 244 -4.73 -8.79 1.24
C VAL A 244 -4.13 -8.74 -0.15
N ALA A 245 -2.83 -8.93 -0.27
CA ALA A 245 -2.16 -9.00 -1.56
C ALA A 245 -2.07 -10.46 -2.04
N PRO A 246 -2.12 -10.68 -3.38
CA PRO A 246 -1.79 -11.98 -3.96
C PRO A 246 -0.42 -12.48 -3.53
N ALA A 247 -0.26 -13.81 -3.48
CA ALA A 247 1.00 -14.46 -3.18
C ALA A 247 2.12 -13.92 -4.10
N GLY A 248 3.29 -13.61 -3.52
CA GLY A 248 4.45 -13.06 -4.23
C GLY A 248 4.46 -11.54 -4.37
N VAL A 249 3.31 -10.87 -4.54
CA VAL A 249 3.27 -9.40 -4.71
C VAL A 249 3.36 -8.67 -3.37
N GLY A 250 2.64 -9.16 -2.35
CA GLY A 250 2.57 -8.51 -1.04
C GLY A 250 3.92 -8.36 -0.33
N PRO A 251 4.61 -9.48 -0.02
CA PRO A 251 5.93 -9.46 0.60
C PRO A 251 6.96 -8.68 -0.22
N ALA A 252 6.88 -8.75 -1.55
CA ALA A 252 7.76 -8.01 -2.45
C ALA A 252 7.64 -6.48 -2.27
N ALA A 253 6.42 -5.96 -2.13
CA ALA A 253 6.20 -4.53 -1.92
C ALA A 253 6.79 -4.03 -0.59
N LEU A 254 6.70 -4.83 0.48
CA LEU A 254 7.32 -4.47 1.77
C LEU A 254 8.84 -4.53 1.70
N ASN A 255 9.39 -5.59 1.10
CA ASN A 255 10.83 -5.72 0.92
C ASN A 255 11.38 -4.55 0.09
N LEU A 256 10.63 -4.08 -0.91
CA LEU A 256 10.99 -2.89 -1.69
C LEU A 256 10.99 -1.61 -0.84
N ARG A 257 9.98 -1.40 0.01
CA ARG A 257 9.95 -0.25 0.94
C ARG A 257 11.10 -0.30 1.92
N TYR A 258 11.36 -1.46 2.51
CA TYR A 258 12.46 -1.69 3.43
C TYR A 258 13.82 -1.39 2.78
N LEU A 259 14.07 -1.88 1.55
CA LEU A 259 15.31 -1.59 0.80
C LEU A 259 15.44 -0.10 0.45
N ARG A 260 14.36 0.55 0.01
CA ARG A 260 14.36 2.00 -0.25
C ARG A 260 14.72 2.81 0.99
N LYS A 261 14.20 2.42 2.16
CA LYS A 261 14.50 3.08 3.43
C LYS A 261 15.96 2.89 3.85
N LYS A 262 16.56 1.76 3.49
CA LYS A 262 18.01 1.50 3.62
C LYS A 262 18.84 2.12 2.48
N ARG A 263 18.31 3.12 1.77
CA ARG A 263 18.97 3.91 0.71
C ARG A 263 19.35 3.12 -0.55
N VAL A 264 18.76 1.95 -0.77
CA VAL A 264 18.94 1.22 -2.03
C VAL A 264 18.13 1.93 -3.13
N PRO A 265 18.74 2.28 -4.28
CA PRO A 265 18.02 2.88 -5.40
C PRO A 265 16.81 2.04 -5.83
N THR A 266 15.70 2.68 -6.20
CA THR A 266 14.43 1.99 -6.49
C THR A 266 14.58 0.88 -7.54
N ALA A 267 15.30 1.15 -8.64
CA ALA A 267 15.63 0.16 -9.67
C ALA A 267 16.36 -1.07 -9.09
N MET A 268 17.36 -0.83 -8.23
CA MET A 268 18.14 -1.89 -7.59
C MET A 268 17.32 -2.68 -6.56
N ALA A 269 16.40 -2.03 -5.86
CA ALA A 269 15.50 -2.69 -4.92
C ALA A 269 14.51 -3.60 -5.65
N VAL A 270 13.91 -3.15 -6.77
CA VAL A 270 13.05 -3.98 -7.63
C VAL A 270 13.80 -5.21 -8.11
N THR A 271 15.00 -5.04 -8.68
CA THR A 271 15.82 -6.17 -9.15
C THR A 271 16.15 -7.17 -8.04
N THR A 272 16.50 -6.70 -6.84
CA THR A 272 16.79 -7.58 -5.69
C THR A 272 15.57 -8.41 -5.32
N VAL A 273 14.39 -7.80 -5.22
CA VAL A 273 13.15 -8.48 -4.84
C VAL A 273 12.70 -9.46 -5.92
N THR A 274 12.77 -9.07 -7.20
CA THR A 274 12.47 -9.95 -8.33
C THR A 274 13.40 -11.15 -8.35
N LEU A 275 14.70 -10.93 -8.14
CA LEU A 275 15.67 -12.01 -8.15
C LEU A 275 15.50 -12.96 -6.95
N MET A 276 15.12 -12.42 -5.79
CA MET A 276 14.74 -13.23 -4.64
C MET A 276 13.57 -14.16 -5.00
N GLN A 277 12.50 -13.63 -5.59
CA GLN A 277 11.34 -14.42 -5.99
C GLN A 277 11.68 -15.48 -7.05
N LEU A 278 12.48 -15.10 -8.06
CA LEU A 278 12.91 -16.02 -9.11
C LEU A 278 13.78 -17.15 -8.54
N SER A 279 14.69 -16.83 -7.62
CA SER A 279 15.51 -17.83 -6.93
C SER A 279 14.66 -18.82 -6.13
N GLN A 280 13.60 -18.34 -5.46
CA GLN A 280 12.69 -19.18 -4.71
C GLN A 280 11.93 -20.14 -5.62
N VAL A 281 11.37 -19.64 -6.72
CA VAL A 281 10.65 -20.46 -7.71
C VAL A 281 11.59 -21.51 -8.31
N LEU A 282 12.78 -21.11 -8.74
CA LEU A 282 13.77 -22.00 -9.33
C LEU A 282 14.15 -23.12 -8.38
N ILE A 283 14.49 -22.78 -7.12
CA ILE A 283 14.89 -23.79 -6.12
C ILE A 283 13.72 -24.70 -5.75
N THR A 284 12.50 -24.18 -5.70
CA THR A 284 11.30 -25.00 -5.44
C THR A 284 11.08 -26.01 -6.56
N ILE A 285 11.23 -25.60 -7.83
CA ILE A 285 11.14 -26.50 -9.00
C ILE A 285 12.28 -27.52 -8.98
N THR A 286 13.52 -27.10 -8.73
CA THR A 286 14.67 -28.01 -8.63
C THR A 286 14.48 -29.03 -7.51
N LEU A 287 13.99 -28.60 -6.35
CA LEU A 287 13.71 -29.49 -5.22
C LEU A 287 12.59 -30.47 -5.55
N LEU A 288 11.51 -30.01 -6.20
CA LEU A 288 10.44 -30.88 -6.67
C LEU A 288 10.97 -31.97 -7.62
N LEU A 289 11.78 -31.59 -8.62
CA LEU A 289 12.40 -32.53 -9.55
C LEU A 289 13.32 -33.52 -8.83
N LEU A 290 14.15 -33.03 -7.89
CA LEU A 290 15.04 -33.88 -7.10
C LEU A 290 14.24 -34.90 -6.28
N VAL A 291 13.16 -34.47 -5.62
CA VAL A 291 12.30 -35.37 -4.83
C VAL A 291 11.63 -36.41 -5.73
N VAL A 292 11.15 -36.05 -6.92
CA VAL A 292 10.59 -37.01 -7.89
C VAL A 292 11.63 -38.06 -8.28
N VAL A 293 12.86 -37.64 -8.60
CA VAL A 293 13.94 -38.56 -9.00
C VAL A 293 14.35 -39.48 -7.85
N VAL A 294 14.54 -38.94 -6.64
CA VAL A 294 15.00 -39.69 -5.47
C VAL A 294 13.92 -40.65 -4.96
N SER A 295 12.65 -40.25 -5.01
CA SER A 295 11.55 -41.09 -4.52
C SER A 295 11.21 -42.25 -5.47
N GLY A 296 11.78 -42.26 -6.68
CA GLY A 296 11.43 -43.26 -7.71
C GLY A 296 9.95 -43.24 -8.10
N ALA A 297 9.22 -42.19 -7.70
CA ALA A 297 7.79 -42.08 -7.88
C ALA A 297 7.52 -41.86 -9.37
N SER A 298 6.92 -42.85 -10.03
CA SER A 298 6.17 -42.56 -11.25
C SER A 298 5.06 -41.60 -10.87
N LEU A 299 4.85 -40.53 -11.63
CA LEU A 299 3.61 -39.74 -11.53
C LEU A 299 2.45 -40.61 -12.06
N SER A 300 2.16 -41.73 -11.40
CA SER A 300 0.98 -42.58 -11.59
C SER A 300 -0.22 -42.01 -10.81
N VAL A 301 -0.23 -40.70 -10.65
CA VAL A 301 -1.37 -39.98 -10.12
C VAL A 301 -2.37 -39.86 -11.27
N SER A 302 -3.65 -40.18 -11.00
CA SER A 302 -4.78 -39.77 -11.84
C SER A 302 -4.89 -38.23 -11.81
N ILE A 303 -3.91 -37.55 -12.37
CA ILE A 303 -3.93 -36.11 -12.56
C ILE A 303 -5.00 -35.84 -13.60
N PRO A 304 -5.81 -34.78 -13.49
CA PRO A 304 -6.58 -34.25 -14.61
C PRO A 304 -5.58 -33.70 -15.64
N TYR A 305 -4.88 -34.61 -16.35
CA TYR A 305 -3.83 -34.28 -17.30
C TYR A 305 -4.36 -33.29 -18.33
N GLY A 306 -5.63 -33.44 -18.74
CA GLY A 306 -6.32 -32.52 -19.64
C GLY A 306 -6.32 -31.06 -19.16
N THR A 307 -6.54 -30.79 -17.88
CA THR A 307 -6.62 -29.41 -17.37
C THR A 307 -5.23 -28.78 -17.23
N ILE A 308 -4.23 -29.55 -16.77
CA ILE A 308 -2.85 -29.05 -16.66
C ILE A 308 -2.23 -28.89 -18.05
N LEU A 309 -2.38 -29.87 -18.95
CA LEU A 309 -1.96 -29.74 -20.35
C LEU A 309 -2.71 -28.63 -21.08
N ALA A 310 -3.98 -28.39 -20.77
CA ALA A 310 -4.71 -27.24 -21.34
C ALA A 310 -4.11 -25.93 -20.84
N VAL A 311 -3.83 -25.77 -19.53
CA VAL A 311 -3.21 -24.54 -19.00
C VAL A 311 -1.80 -24.34 -19.55
N VAL A 312 -0.96 -25.38 -19.52
CA VAL A 312 0.39 -25.34 -20.08
C VAL A 312 0.33 -25.07 -21.58
N GLY A 313 -0.58 -25.74 -22.30
CA GLY A 313 -0.80 -25.56 -23.73
C GLY A 313 -1.26 -24.14 -24.06
N VAL A 314 -2.14 -23.54 -23.27
CA VAL A 314 -2.56 -22.14 -23.40
C VAL A 314 -1.38 -21.21 -23.13
N VAL A 315 -0.59 -21.44 -22.09
CA VAL A 315 0.60 -20.61 -21.80
C VAL A 315 1.61 -20.70 -22.95
N VAL A 316 1.90 -21.91 -23.44
CA VAL A 316 2.80 -22.13 -24.58
C VAL A 316 2.24 -21.49 -25.85
N ALA A 317 0.93 -21.60 -26.10
CA ALA A 317 0.27 -20.97 -27.25
C ALA A 317 0.29 -19.45 -27.16
N VAL A 318 0.07 -18.87 -25.97
CA VAL A 318 0.16 -17.42 -25.73
C VAL A 318 1.58 -16.93 -25.91
N VAL A 319 2.58 -17.60 -25.33
CA VAL A 319 3.99 -17.25 -25.49
C VAL A 319 4.41 -17.40 -26.96
N GLY A 320 4.03 -18.49 -27.62
CA GLY A 320 4.28 -18.74 -29.04
C GLY A 320 3.64 -17.69 -29.94
N ALA A 321 2.37 -17.35 -29.73
CA ALA A 321 1.67 -16.30 -30.47
C ALA A 321 2.30 -14.92 -30.24
N THR A 322 2.72 -14.62 -29.01
CA THR A 322 3.42 -13.37 -28.66
C THR A 322 4.77 -13.28 -29.37
N LEU A 323 5.52 -14.39 -29.45
CA LEU A 323 6.80 -14.46 -30.15
C LEU A 323 6.64 -14.44 -31.69
N ALA A 324 5.57 -15.04 -32.21
CA ALA A 324 5.27 -15.12 -33.64
C ALA A 324 4.81 -13.77 -34.22
N VAL A 325 4.07 -12.96 -33.45
CA VAL A 325 3.60 -11.65 -33.90
C VAL A 325 4.67 -10.58 -33.62
N PRO A 326 5.31 -9.99 -34.65
CA PRO A 326 6.42 -9.07 -34.46
C PRO A 326 6.04 -7.79 -33.69
N ARG A 327 4.78 -7.33 -33.82
CA ARG A 327 4.25 -6.21 -33.02
C ARG A 327 4.07 -6.57 -31.55
N ALA A 328 3.56 -7.77 -31.25
CA ALA A 328 3.39 -8.22 -29.87
C ALA A 328 4.75 -8.45 -29.21
N ARG A 329 5.70 -9.07 -29.93
CA ARG A 329 7.09 -9.24 -29.49
C ARG A 329 7.75 -7.90 -29.20
N ALA A 330 7.67 -6.92 -30.11
CA ALA A 330 8.25 -5.59 -29.90
C ALA A 330 7.60 -4.86 -28.73
N TRP A 331 6.27 -4.96 -28.58
CA TRP A 331 5.56 -4.38 -27.46
C TRP A 331 5.96 -5.01 -26.11
N VAL A 332 6.01 -6.35 -26.03
CA VAL A 332 6.47 -7.05 -24.82
C VAL A 332 7.94 -6.72 -24.54
N TRP A 333 8.80 -6.74 -25.55
CA TRP A 333 10.21 -6.42 -25.39
C TRP A 333 10.39 -4.98 -24.90
N SER A 334 9.65 -4.00 -25.42
CA SER A 334 9.72 -2.61 -24.94
C SER A 334 9.37 -2.45 -23.44
N LYS A 335 8.58 -3.37 -22.89
CA LYS A 335 8.24 -3.42 -21.46
C LYS A 335 9.25 -4.22 -20.63
N VAL A 336 9.76 -5.32 -21.19
CA VAL A 336 10.68 -6.25 -20.50
C VAL A 336 12.12 -5.73 -20.53
N GLU A 337 12.57 -5.15 -21.64
CA GLU A 337 13.91 -4.64 -21.87
C GLU A 337 14.45 -3.74 -20.75
N PRO A 338 13.74 -2.68 -20.30
CA PRO A 338 14.26 -1.82 -19.24
C PRO A 338 14.44 -2.58 -17.91
N THR A 339 13.63 -3.61 -17.66
CA THR A 339 13.79 -4.48 -16.48
C THR A 339 14.95 -5.47 -16.70
N TRP A 340 15.06 -6.04 -17.90
CA TRP A 340 16.09 -7.00 -18.25
C TRP A 340 17.49 -6.40 -18.23
N GLN A 341 17.67 -5.18 -18.76
CA GLN A 341 18.93 -4.44 -18.72
C GLN A 341 19.39 -4.17 -17.28
N GLN A 342 18.48 -4.07 -16.31
CA GLN A 342 18.81 -3.92 -14.89
C GLN A 342 19.10 -5.25 -14.19
N VAL A 343 18.43 -6.34 -14.60
CA VAL A 343 18.53 -7.66 -13.98
C VAL A 343 19.75 -8.45 -14.48
N TYR A 344 20.03 -8.42 -15.78
CA TYR A 344 21.08 -9.22 -16.43
C TYR A 344 22.49 -8.98 -15.86
N PRO A 345 22.98 -7.72 -15.74
CA PRO A 345 24.32 -7.48 -15.19
C PRO A 345 24.45 -8.01 -13.77
N ARG A 346 23.35 -7.96 -13.01
CA ARG A 346 23.31 -8.39 -11.62
C ARG A 346 23.24 -9.90 -11.46
N LEU A 347 22.53 -10.59 -12.35
CA LEU A 347 22.57 -12.05 -12.45
C LEU A 347 23.99 -12.54 -12.71
N LEU A 348 24.67 -11.96 -13.70
CA LEU A 348 26.07 -12.31 -14.00
C LEU A 348 26.99 -12.06 -12.80
N TRP A 349 26.83 -10.92 -12.13
CA TRP A 349 27.62 -10.59 -10.95
C TRP A 349 27.40 -11.58 -9.78
N ILE A 350 26.16 -12.05 -9.57
CA ILE A 350 25.85 -13.04 -8.53
C ILE A 350 26.44 -14.40 -8.86
N VAL A 351 26.37 -14.82 -10.13
CA VAL A 351 27.04 -16.05 -10.59
C VAL A 351 28.55 -15.98 -10.34
N GLY A 352 29.15 -14.79 -10.47
CA GLY A 352 30.55 -14.55 -10.10
C GLY A 352 30.85 -14.57 -8.60
N GLN A 353 29.86 -14.67 -7.71
CA GLN A 353 30.03 -14.65 -6.26
C GLN A 353 29.47 -15.93 -5.60
N PRO A 354 30.26 -17.02 -5.55
CA PRO A 354 29.78 -18.33 -5.14
C PRO A 354 29.26 -18.35 -3.69
N ARG A 355 29.84 -17.53 -2.81
CA ARG A 355 29.37 -17.39 -1.42
C ARG A 355 27.95 -16.82 -1.33
N ARG A 356 27.62 -15.82 -2.16
CA ARG A 356 26.27 -15.24 -2.18
C ARG A 356 25.26 -16.20 -2.77
N LEU A 357 25.63 -16.89 -3.84
CA LEU A 357 24.79 -17.92 -4.44
C LEU A 357 24.50 -19.05 -3.44
N ALA A 358 25.53 -19.52 -2.72
CA ALA A 358 25.36 -20.53 -1.67
C ALA A 358 24.39 -20.06 -0.57
N LEU A 359 24.49 -18.80 -0.12
CA LEU A 359 23.56 -18.23 0.85
C LEU A 359 22.11 -18.18 0.34
N VAL A 360 21.91 -17.77 -0.93
CA VAL A 360 20.58 -17.77 -1.56
C VAL A 360 20.00 -19.18 -1.63
N VAL A 361 20.82 -20.17 -2.02
CA VAL A 361 20.41 -21.57 -2.07
C VAL A 361 20.07 -22.08 -0.67
N CYS A 362 20.95 -21.87 0.31
CA CYS A 362 20.74 -22.31 1.69
C CYS A 362 19.49 -21.68 2.31
N GLY A 363 19.26 -20.38 2.09
CA GLY A 363 18.07 -19.68 2.61
C GLY A 363 16.76 -20.24 2.04
N ASN A 364 16.71 -20.45 0.73
CA ASN A 364 15.54 -21.04 0.07
C ASN A 364 15.34 -22.52 0.44
N LEU A 365 16.41 -23.30 0.60
CA LEU A 365 16.31 -24.66 1.13
C LEU A 365 15.77 -24.66 2.56
N LEU A 366 16.25 -23.76 3.42
CA LEU A 366 15.77 -23.62 4.79
C LEU A 366 14.28 -23.25 4.84
N MET A 367 13.82 -22.37 3.94
CA MET A 367 12.39 -22.08 3.76
C MET A 367 11.60 -23.34 3.40
N ASN A 368 12.08 -24.11 2.41
CA ASN A 368 11.39 -25.33 1.97
C ASN A 368 11.37 -26.40 3.07
N ILE A 369 12.46 -26.56 3.83
CA ILE A 369 12.51 -27.43 5.01
C ILE A 369 11.49 -26.98 6.05
N GLY A 370 11.38 -25.67 6.32
CA GLY A 370 10.37 -25.12 7.22
C GLY A 370 8.94 -25.43 6.76
N TYR A 371 8.66 -25.23 5.47
CA TYR A 371 7.34 -25.52 4.90
C TYR A 371 6.98 -27.01 4.89
N VAL A 372 7.85 -27.86 4.33
CA VAL A 372 7.63 -29.32 4.26
C VAL A 372 7.61 -29.92 5.66
N GLY A 373 8.51 -29.49 6.54
CA GLY A 373 8.57 -29.95 7.92
C GLY A 373 7.33 -29.56 8.73
N ALA A 374 6.84 -28.33 8.59
CA ALA A 374 5.58 -27.91 9.19
C ALA A 374 4.39 -28.73 8.67
N PHE A 375 4.37 -29.04 7.37
CA PHE A 375 3.31 -29.87 6.79
C PHE A 375 3.37 -31.33 7.28
N TRP A 376 4.57 -31.91 7.35
CA TRP A 376 4.80 -33.26 7.88
C TRP A 376 4.43 -33.39 9.36
N SER A 377 4.82 -32.41 10.18
CA SER A 377 4.46 -32.39 11.60
C SER A 377 2.96 -32.15 11.82
N ALA A 378 2.30 -31.31 11.00
CA ALA A 378 0.84 -31.17 11.01
C ALA A 378 0.12 -32.48 10.64
N LEU A 379 0.63 -33.24 9.66
CA LEU A 379 0.09 -34.55 9.29
C LEU A 379 0.24 -35.55 10.45
N THR A 380 1.42 -35.58 11.05
CA THR A 380 1.73 -36.43 12.21
C THR A 380 0.88 -36.05 13.42
N ALA A 381 0.59 -34.77 13.62
CA ALA A 381 -0.28 -34.30 14.69
C ALA A 381 -1.71 -34.87 14.58
N MET A 382 -2.19 -35.07 13.35
CA MET A 382 -3.50 -35.68 13.07
C MET A 382 -3.47 -37.22 13.05
N GLY A 383 -2.33 -37.85 13.35
CA GLY A 383 -2.16 -39.30 13.31
C GLY A 383 -1.98 -39.88 11.91
N GLY A 384 -1.78 -39.03 10.89
CA GLY A 384 -1.42 -39.48 9.54
C GLY A 384 0.07 -39.82 9.47
N SER A 385 0.41 -40.86 8.70
CA SER A 385 1.78 -41.27 8.46
C SER A 385 2.05 -41.39 6.97
N LEU A 386 3.09 -40.71 6.50
CA LEU A 386 3.64 -40.85 5.16
C LEU A 386 5.16 -40.76 5.28
N GLU A 387 5.88 -41.43 4.38
CA GLU A 387 7.31 -41.21 4.24
C GLU A 387 7.60 -39.74 3.93
N PHE A 388 8.70 -39.22 4.47
CA PHE A 388 9.04 -37.80 4.35
C PHE A 388 9.17 -37.35 2.89
N SER A 389 9.72 -38.21 2.02
CA SER A 389 9.79 -38.03 0.57
C SER A 389 8.41 -37.80 -0.06
N ASN A 390 7.44 -38.65 0.27
CA ASN A 390 6.07 -38.54 -0.22
C ASN A 390 5.38 -37.28 0.30
N VAL A 391 5.59 -36.91 1.57
CA VAL A 391 5.06 -35.64 2.11
C VAL A 391 5.67 -34.43 1.42
N ALA A 392 6.98 -34.45 1.16
CA ALA A 392 7.66 -33.39 0.43
C ALA A 392 7.12 -33.27 -1.00
N LEU A 393 6.96 -34.39 -1.70
CA LEU A 393 6.41 -34.43 -3.05
C LEU A 393 4.96 -33.90 -3.08
N THR A 394 4.13 -34.37 -2.16
CA THR A 394 2.74 -33.94 -2.01
C THR A 394 2.67 -32.45 -1.73
N TYR A 395 3.45 -31.94 -0.79
CA TYR A 395 3.48 -30.52 -0.46
C TYR A 395 3.92 -29.66 -1.64
N LEU A 396 5.07 -29.96 -2.25
CA LEU A 396 5.64 -29.16 -3.33
C LEU A 396 4.71 -29.13 -4.55
N THR A 397 4.11 -30.27 -4.90
CA THR A 397 3.15 -30.37 -6.01
C THR A 397 1.86 -29.61 -5.69
N SER A 398 1.30 -29.81 -4.50
CA SER A 398 0.05 -29.17 -4.08
C SER A 398 0.19 -27.66 -3.94
N ASN A 399 1.29 -27.19 -3.36
CA ASN A 399 1.58 -25.78 -3.22
C ASN A 399 1.80 -25.11 -4.58
N ALA A 400 2.51 -25.79 -5.51
CA ALA A 400 2.65 -25.30 -6.87
C ALA A 400 1.27 -25.13 -7.53
N LEU A 401 0.40 -26.14 -7.48
CA LEU A 401 -0.95 -26.08 -8.03
C LEU A 401 -1.83 -25.01 -7.37
N GLY A 402 -1.83 -24.93 -6.04
CA GLY A 402 -2.63 -23.96 -5.28
C GLY A 402 -2.20 -22.51 -5.53
N SER A 403 -0.91 -22.28 -5.85
CA SER A 403 -0.36 -20.94 -6.11
C SER A 403 -0.67 -20.38 -7.49
N VAL A 404 -1.15 -21.20 -8.44
CA VAL A 404 -1.50 -20.74 -9.80
C VAL A 404 -2.73 -19.83 -9.79
N ILE A 405 -3.63 -20.01 -8.83
CA ILE A 405 -4.84 -19.18 -8.71
C ILE A 405 -4.49 -17.92 -7.89
N PRO A 406 -4.56 -16.71 -8.49
CA PRO A 406 -4.20 -15.47 -7.82
C PRO A 406 -5.28 -15.06 -6.81
N SER A 407 -5.28 -15.74 -5.66
CA SER A 407 -6.16 -15.47 -4.53
C SER A 407 -5.40 -14.74 -3.41
N PRO A 408 -6.03 -13.81 -2.67
CA PRO A 408 -5.43 -13.19 -1.49
C PRO A 408 -4.99 -14.27 -0.49
N GLY A 409 -3.69 -14.30 -0.17
CA GLY A 409 -3.11 -15.27 0.75
C GLY A 409 -3.20 -16.75 0.36
N GLY A 410 -3.64 -17.07 -0.87
CA GLY A 410 -3.89 -18.45 -1.29
C GLY A 410 -5.10 -19.11 -0.64
N ILE A 411 -5.97 -18.34 0.02
CA ILE A 411 -7.08 -18.86 0.84
C ILE A 411 -8.10 -19.56 -0.05
N GLY A 412 -8.34 -20.85 0.20
CA GLY A 412 -9.23 -21.73 -0.53
C GLY A 412 -8.45 -22.68 -1.47
N PRO A 413 -7.81 -22.17 -2.54
CA PRO A 413 -7.06 -23.00 -3.47
C PRO A 413 -5.93 -23.80 -2.83
N VAL A 414 -5.17 -23.20 -1.90
CA VAL A 414 -4.03 -23.87 -1.27
C VAL A 414 -4.50 -24.97 -0.32
N GLU A 415 -5.50 -24.72 0.52
CA GLU A 415 -6.11 -25.71 1.41
C GLU A 415 -6.67 -26.89 0.61
N THR A 416 -7.36 -26.60 -0.49
CA THR A 416 -7.95 -27.62 -1.37
C THR A 416 -6.86 -28.44 -2.04
N ALA A 417 -5.83 -27.81 -2.58
CA ALA A 417 -4.72 -28.49 -3.23
C ALA A 417 -3.95 -29.39 -2.25
N LEU A 418 -3.64 -28.90 -1.04
CA LEU A 418 -2.95 -29.69 0.00
C LEU A 418 -3.79 -30.88 0.44
N THR A 419 -5.10 -30.68 0.64
CA THR A 419 -6.03 -31.74 1.04
C THR A 419 -6.18 -32.80 -0.07
N ALA A 420 -6.29 -32.38 -1.33
CA ALA A 420 -6.37 -33.27 -2.48
C ALA A 420 -5.04 -34.04 -2.68
N GLY A 421 -3.90 -33.36 -2.53
CA GLY A 421 -2.59 -34.00 -2.62
C GLY A 421 -2.37 -35.07 -1.55
N LEU A 422 -2.85 -34.85 -0.33
CA LEU A 422 -2.82 -35.87 0.73
C LEU A 422 -3.71 -37.08 0.40
N GLN A 423 -4.90 -36.85 -0.16
CA GLN A 423 -5.78 -37.93 -0.61
C GLN A 423 -5.15 -38.78 -1.70
N VAL A 424 -4.53 -38.13 -2.69
CA VAL A 424 -3.76 -38.81 -3.74
C VAL A 424 -2.61 -39.63 -3.16
N ALA A 425 -1.96 -39.14 -2.11
CA ALA A 425 -0.92 -39.86 -1.40
C ALA A 425 -1.44 -40.97 -0.45
N GLY A 426 -2.75 -41.24 -0.42
CA GLY A 426 -3.36 -42.32 0.37
C GLY A 426 -3.84 -41.90 1.76
N VAL A 427 -3.86 -40.62 2.10
CA VAL A 427 -4.36 -40.12 3.39
C VAL A 427 -5.87 -39.85 3.31
N SER A 428 -6.65 -40.37 4.27
CA SER A 428 -8.09 -40.16 4.28
C SER A 428 -8.46 -38.67 4.40
N VAL A 429 -9.61 -38.27 3.83
CA VAL A 429 -10.15 -36.90 3.92
C VAL A 429 -10.26 -36.43 5.38
N SER A 430 -10.64 -37.35 6.28
CA SER A 430 -10.80 -37.08 7.72
C SER A 430 -9.52 -36.65 8.44
N ILE A 431 -8.36 -36.94 7.85
CA ILE A 431 -7.03 -36.51 8.33
C ILE A 431 -6.50 -35.38 7.45
N GLY A 432 -6.69 -35.47 6.13
CA GLY A 432 -6.13 -34.54 5.15
C GLY A 432 -6.62 -33.10 5.30
N LEU A 433 -7.93 -32.88 5.45
CA LEU A 433 -8.49 -31.54 5.63
C LEU A 433 -8.02 -30.89 6.94
N PRO A 434 -8.15 -31.55 8.12
CA PRO A 434 -7.60 -31.03 9.37
C PRO A 434 -6.09 -30.76 9.32
N THR A 435 -5.32 -31.61 8.62
CA THR A 435 -3.87 -31.40 8.43
C THR A 435 -3.58 -30.10 7.68
N ALA A 436 -4.28 -29.86 6.56
CA ALA A 436 -4.14 -28.62 5.81
C ALA A 436 -4.54 -27.38 6.64
N ILE A 437 -5.58 -27.51 7.45
CA ILE A 437 -6.03 -26.46 8.37
C ILE A 437 -4.99 -26.16 9.44
N ILE A 438 -4.46 -27.17 10.14
CA ILE A 438 -3.40 -26.98 11.16
C ILE A 438 -2.17 -26.36 10.52
N TYR A 439 -1.73 -26.91 9.38
CA TYR A 439 -0.60 -26.36 8.64
C TYR A 439 -0.79 -24.87 8.32
N ARG A 440 -1.96 -24.46 7.82
CA ARG A 440 -2.27 -23.05 7.54
C ARG A 440 -2.41 -22.20 8.80
N LEU A 441 -2.93 -22.78 9.88
CA LEU A 441 -2.99 -22.12 11.19
C LEU A 441 -1.60 -21.70 11.64
N VAL A 442 -0.56 -22.52 11.47
CA VAL A 442 0.81 -22.18 11.89
C VAL A 442 1.61 -21.40 10.84
N THR A 443 1.38 -21.66 9.54
CA THR A 443 2.19 -21.07 8.46
C THR A 443 1.58 -19.82 7.82
N PHE A 444 0.31 -19.53 8.10
CA PHE A 444 -0.40 -18.37 7.55
C PHE A 444 -1.13 -17.59 8.65
N TYR A 445 -2.19 -18.14 9.26
CA TYR A 445 -3.06 -17.40 10.18
C TYR A 445 -2.34 -16.99 11.48
N GLY A 446 -1.59 -17.91 12.07
CA GLY A 446 -0.84 -17.70 13.32
C GLY A 446 0.31 -16.71 13.16
N ARG A 447 0.76 -16.44 11.93
CA ARG A 447 1.81 -15.46 11.63
C ARG A 447 1.28 -14.02 11.62
N ILE A 448 -0.04 -13.83 11.50
CA ILE A 448 -0.68 -12.52 11.37
C ILE A 448 -0.42 -11.63 12.59
N PRO A 449 -0.64 -12.08 13.84
CA PRO A 449 -0.39 -11.25 15.02
C PRO A 449 1.09 -10.83 15.13
N PHE A 450 2.01 -11.76 14.85
CA PHE A 450 3.45 -11.47 14.85
C PHE A 450 3.82 -10.48 13.75
N GLY A 451 3.23 -10.63 12.55
CA GLY A 451 3.40 -9.69 11.44
C GLY A 451 2.92 -8.29 11.77
N TRP A 452 1.78 -8.15 12.46
CA TRP A 452 1.27 -6.85 12.91
C TRP A 452 2.21 -6.17 13.91
N VAL A 453 2.66 -6.91 14.93
CA VAL A 453 3.61 -6.40 15.93
C VAL A 453 4.93 -5.98 15.27
N ALA A 454 5.45 -6.81 14.36
CA ALA A 454 6.66 -6.50 13.60
C ALA A 454 6.48 -5.26 12.71
N MET A 455 5.35 -5.11 12.03
CA MET A 455 5.05 -3.95 11.19
C MET A 455 5.02 -2.67 12.01
N LYS A 456 4.31 -2.66 13.15
CA LYS A 456 4.26 -1.50 14.06
C LYS A 456 5.64 -1.17 14.64
N TYR A 457 6.46 -2.18 14.93
CA TYR A 457 7.83 -1.97 15.37
C TYR A 457 8.71 -1.36 14.25
N MET A 458 8.55 -1.81 13.00
CA MET A 458 9.27 -1.24 11.85
C MET A 458 8.87 0.21 11.58
N GLU A 459 7.59 0.55 11.70
CA GLU A 459 7.10 1.94 11.58
C GLU A 459 7.70 2.83 12.67
N ARG A 460 7.72 2.37 13.92
CA ARG A 460 8.32 3.11 15.05
C ARG A 460 9.82 3.32 14.90
N LYS A 461 10.54 2.36 14.30
CA LYS A 461 11.99 2.46 14.04
C LYS A 461 12.32 3.08 12.68
N ASP A 462 11.33 3.60 11.97
CA ASP A 462 11.48 4.22 10.66
C ASP A 462 12.22 3.29 9.66
N LEU A 463 11.82 2.02 9.62
CA LEU A 463 12.41 0.99 8.75
C LEU A 463 11.61 0.77 7.44
N ILE A 464 10.39 1.30 7.29
CA ILE A 464 9.51 1.12 6.09
C ILE A 464 8.68 2.34 5.73
#